data_AF-A0A2V8GH28-F1
#
_entry.id   AF-A0A2V8GH28-F1
#
_cell.length_a   1.000
_cell.length_b   1.000
_cell.length_c   1.000
_cell.angle_alpha   90.00
_cell.angle_beta   90.00
_cell.angle_gamma   90.00
#
_symmetry.space_group_name_H-M   'P 1'
#
loop_
_entity.id
_entity.type
_entity.pdbx_description
1 polymer ?
#
loop_
_entity_poly.entity_id
_entity_poly.type
_entity_poly.pdbx_seq_one_letter_code
_entity_poly.pdbx_strand_id
1 'polypeptide(L)'
;MNICRAFLATLILISLQPPAVSVPLDLAGVRPGPISVVRSEDSVAVTWPDETARVWRATFSLNPAQPLITSIGADSEAVVRSARPFYQGEIGKRRGGWYAFFDDPTTHPDGTRHVQSTFQLRAATARSVGERVEIVFDGLRMGSFDGGLAYTFYPGSRLIQQEAVLTTYDADVAYYYDAGLDVAAPSDRQPGNNMRTEAVFYDTDGALRHTTLNGLQAERVPVQARYRTLALKTAGGSVAVFPAPHAYFFPRDFTSNLGFVWHRAWRGRVSLGIRQLRDENWQYYPWVNAPPGRPQRMSVFFLLSAAAPEAALAHVLRYTNGDRFRPLEGYKTLATHWHLADTVQAIANGFDWTPPFKPVLKAMGVDAAMIMDFHGDGHPNDLTDLRLDELHAYFGALRAQSDPERKPTCTSADTGRSCFQSPCTGS
;
A
#
# COMPACT_ATOMS: atom_id res chain seq x y z
N MET A 1 -7.45 52.40 -58.28
CA MET A 1 -6.88 51.24 -57.57
C MET A 1 -7.99 50.61 -56.74
N ASN A 2 -8.69 49.62 -57.31
CA ASN A 2 -9.81 48.93 -56.67
C ASN A 2 -9.27 47.75 -55.87
N ILE A 3 -9.45 47.75 -54.54
CA ILE A 3 -9.12 46.60 -53.70
C ILE A 3 -10.43 45.92 -53.31
N CYS A 4 -10.64 44.75 -53.91
CA CYS A 4 -11.74 43.83 -53.66
C CYS A 4 -11.55 43.20 -52.27
N ARG A 5 -12.54 43.33 -51.37
CA ARG A 5 -12.56 42.62 -50.08
C ARG A 5 -13.26 41.28 -50.25
N ALA A 6 -12.50 40.18 -50.22
CA ALA A 6 -13.04 38.83 -50.13
C ALA A 6 -13.44 38.52 -48.68
N PHE A 7 -14.72 38.22 -48.45
CA PHE A 7 -15.22 37.66 -47.20
C PHE A 7 -14.97 36.14 -47.20
N LEU A 8 -14.10 35.67 -46.31
CA LEU A 8 -13.88 34.23 -46.08
C LEU A 8 -14.89 33.75 -45.03
N ALA A 9 -15.92 33.03 -45.47
CA ALA A 9 -16.89 32.40 -44.57
C ALA A 9 -16.26 31.16 -43.92
N THR A 10 -16.05 31.22 -42.59
CA THR A 10 -15.54 30.08 -41.80
C THR A 10 -16.69 29.11 -41.54
N LEU A 11 -16.65 27.93 -42.17
CA LEU A 11 -17.58 26.84 -41.90
C LEU A 11 -17.27 26.25 -40.51
N ILE A 12 -18.17 26.46 -39.55
CA ILE A 12 -18.11 25.80 -38.24
C ILE A 12 -18.67 24.38 -38.44
N LEU A 13 -17.78 23.40 -38.58
CA LEU A 13 -18.13 21.98 -38.49
C LEU A 13 -18.45 21.67 -37.03
N ILE A 14 -19.75 21.65 -36.71
CA ILE A 14 -20.26 21.15 -35.43
C ILE A 14 -20.06 19.63 -35.46
N SER A 15 -19.05 19.15 -34.73
CA SER A 15 -18.87 17.73 -34.46
C SER A 15 -20.04 17.25 -33.59
N LEU A 16 -21.02 16.60 -34.21
CA LEU A 16 -22.04 15.83 -33.50
C LEU A 16 -21.35 14.64 -32.85
N GLN A 17 -21.02 14.74 -31.56
CA GLN A 17 -20.60 13.58 -30.79
C GLN A 17 -21.76 12.58 -30.76
N PRO A 18 -21.53 11.29 -31.08
CA PRO A 18 -22.56 10.28 -30.91
C PRO A 18 -23.05 10.27 -29.45
N PRO A 19 -24.33 9.96 -29.20
CA PRO A 19 -24.84 9.91 -27.84
C PRO A 19 -23.97 8.98 -27.00
N ALA A 20 -23.53 9.47 -25.84
CA ALA A 20 -22.74 8.70 -24.90
C ALA A 20 -23.57 7.50 -24.44
N VAL A 21 -23.18 6.30 -24.88
CA VAL A 21 -23.83 5.07 -24.42
C VAL A 21 -23.30 4.77 -23.02
N SER A 22 -24.16 4.90 -22.01
CA SER A 22 -23.84 4.46 -20.66
C SER A 22 -23.79 2.94 -20.61
N VAL A 23 -22.81 2.38 -19.90
CA VAL A 23 -22.68 0.94 -19.74
C VAL A 23 -23.80 0.37 -18.86
N PRO A 24 -24.16 -0.92 -19.02
CA PRO A 24 -25.09 -1.56 -18.10
C PRO A 24 -24.56 -1.55 -16.66
N LEU A 25 -25.48 -1.34 -15.71
CA LEU A 25 -25.23 -1.41 -14.27
C LEU A 25 -26.22 -2.39 -13.65
N ASP A 26 -25.70 -3.43 -13.01
CA ASP A 26 -26.47 -4.40 -12.21
C ASP A 26 -26.42 -4.04 -10.72
N LEU A 27 -27.61 -3.90 -10.11
CA LEU A 27 -27.81 -3.59 -8.70
C LEU A 27 -28.55 -4.71 -7.94
N ALA A 28 -28.81 -5.86 -8.57
CA ALA A 28 -29.60 -6.94 -7.98
C ALA A 28 -29.00 -7.49 -6.67
N GLY A 29 -27.68 -7.37 -6.51
CA GLY A 29 -26.96 -7.77 -5.30
C GLY A 29 -26.97 -6.74 -4.16
N VAL A 30 -27.51 -5.53 -4.37
CA VAL A 30 -27.56 -4.48 -3.35
C VAL A 30 -28.75 -4.72 -2.44
N ARG A 31 -28.47 -4.93 -1.15
CA ARG A 31 -29.49 -5.10 -0.11
C ARG A 31 -29.74 -3.78 0.63
N PRO A 32 -30.93 -3.57 1.21
CA PRO A 32 -31.18 -2.45 2.12
C PRO A 32 -30.15 -2.43 3.26
N GLY A 33 -29.68 -1.23 3.61
CA GLY A 33 -28.63 -1.06 4.63
C GLY A 33 -28.18 0.40 4.76
N PRO A 34 -27.09 0.65 5.51
CA PRO A 34 -26.58 2.00 5.77
C PRO A 34 -25.93 2.66 4.54
N ILE A 35 -25.61 1.89 3.50
CA ILE A 35 -25.04 2.38 2.25
C ILE A 35 -26.07 2.23 1.14
N SER A 36 -26.35 3.30 0.40
CA SER A 36 -27.24 3.28 -0.76
C SER A 36 -26.47 3.41 -2.07
N VAL A 37 -26.97 2.75 -3.11
CA VAL A 37 -26.45 2.82 -4.48
C VAL A 37 -27.58 3.24 -5.40
N VAL A 38 -27.44 4.39 -6.05
CA VAL A 38 -28.48 4.97 -6.90
C VAL A 38 -27.93 5.18 -8.31
N ARG A 39 -28.64 4.64 -9.30
CA ARG A 39 -28.35 4.84 -10.72
C ARG A 39 -29.02 6.11 -11.23
N SER A 40 -28.28 6.88 -12.01
CA SER A 40 -28.77 7.97 -12.87
C SER A 40 -28.62 7.55 -14.35
N GLU A 41 -28.90 8.46 -15.29
CA GLU A 41 -28.82 8.18 -16.73
C GLU A 41 -27.43 7.70 -17.17
N ASP A 42 -26.38 8.41 -16.74
CA ASP A 42 -24.98 8.23 -17.18
C ASP A 42 -24.00 8.01 -16.01
N SER A 43 -24.52 7.78 -14.80
CA SER A 43 -23.72 7.73 -13.58
C SER A 43 -24.34 6.86 -12.50
N VAL A 44 -23.53 6.51 -11.50
CA VAL A 44 -23.96 5.82 -10.29
C VAL A 44 -23.39 6.51 -9.06
N ALA A 45 -24.24 6.73 -8.06
CA ALA A 45 -23.87 7.35 -6.80
C ALA A 45 -23.93 6.32 -5.66
N VAL A 46 -22.86 6.22 -4.89
CA VAL A 46 -22.81 5.48 -3.62
C VAL A 46 -22.82 6.50 -2.48
N THR A 47 -23.74 6.35 -1.54
CA THR A 47 -23.89 7.26 -0.39
C THR A 47 -23.80 6.48 0.92
N TRP A 48 -22.98 6.93 1.87
CA TRP A 48 -22.77 6.25 3.16
C TRP A 48 -22.49 7.23 4.31
N PRO A 49 -22.79 6.87 5.57
CA PRO A 49 -22.41 7.67 6.74
C PRO A 49 -20.96 7.41 7.15
N ASP A 50 -20.25 8.44 7.58
CA ASP A 50 -18.94 8.33 8.23
C ASP A 50 -19.02 8.05 9.74
N GLU A 51 -17.87 8.03 10.41
CA GLU A 51 -17.75 7.77 11.85
C GLU A 51 -18.50 8.78 12.75
N THR A 52 -18.92 9.92 12.20
CA THR A 52 -19.72 10.97 12.87
C THR A 52 -21.16 11.04 12.36
N ALA A 53 -21.58 10.05 11.56
CA ALA A 53 -22.86 10.03 10.85
C ALA A 53 -23.01 11.14 9.79
N ARG A 54 -21.93 11.83 9.41
CA ARG A 54 -21.96 12.76 8.27
C ARG A 54 -22.03 11.97 6.97
N VAL A 55 -22.83 12.44 6.03
CA VAL A 55 -23.10 11.72 4.78
C VAL A 55 -22.04 12.04 3.74
N TRP A 56 -21.43 10.99 3.20
CA TRP A 56 -20.49 11.02 2.09
C TRP A 56 -21.14 10.45 0.83
N ARG A 57 -20.70 10.95 -0.33
CA ARG A 57 -21.14 10.50 -1.64
C ARG A 57 -19.94 10.33 -2.57
N ALA A 58 -19.89 9.19 -3.26
CA ALA A 58 -19.01 8.94 -4.39
C ALA A 58 -19.87 8.81 -5.65
N THR A 59 -19.54 9.55 -6.70
CA THR A 59 -20.24 9.50 -7.99
C THR A 59 -19.27 8.99 -9.06
N PHE A 60 -19.68 7.95 -9.75
CA PHE A 60 -18.93 7.33 -10.83
C PHE A 60 -19.65 7.51 -12.17
N SER A 61 -18.89 7.79 -13.24
CA SER A 61 -19.43 7.85 -14.58
C SER A 61 -19.62 6.44 -15.15
N LEU A 62 -20.76 6.21 -15.78
CA LEU A 62 -21.05 5.03 -16.60
C LEU A 62 -20.74 5.28 -18.09
N ASN A 63 -20.23 6.46 -18.44
CA ASN A 63 -19.81 6.81 -19.80
C ASN A 63 -18.33 6.44 -20.01
N PRO A 64 -18.01 5.48 -20.91
CA PRO A 64 -16.62 5.07 -21.16
C PRO A 64 -15.69 6.18 -21.67
N ALA A 65 -16.23 7.30 -22.16
CA ALA A 65 -15.44 8.44 -22.62
C ALA A 65 -15.01 9.40 -21.49
N GLN A 66 -15.49 9.20 -20.27
CA GLN A 66 -15.23 10.08 -19.13
C GLN A 66 -14.33 9.43 -18.07
N PRO A 67 -13.65 10.21 -17.21
CA PRO A 67 -13.00 9.66 -16.02
C PRO A 67 -13.99 8.88 -15.15
N LEU A 68 -13.58 7.71 -14.66
CA LEU A 68 -14.44 6.82 -13.88
C LEU A 68 -15.00 7.51 -12.64
N ILE A 69 -14.16 8.21 -11.86
CA ILE A 69 -14.61 8.92 -10.65
C ILE A 69 -14.93 10.36 -11.03
N THR A 70 -16.20 10.72 -10.99
CA THR A 70 -16.65 12.10 -11.21
C THR A 70 -16.36 12.95 -9.98
N SER A 71 -16.76 12.48 -8.80
CA SER A 71 -16.53 13.18 -7.53
C SER A 71 -16.61 12.25 -6.32
N ILE A 72 -15.89 12.61 -5.26
CA ILE A 72 -16.11 12.03 -3.92
C ILE A 72 -16.00 13.15 -2.89
N GLY A 73 -16.97 13.23 -1.97
CA GLY A 73 -16.96 14.23 -0.90
C GLY A 73 -18.14 14.09 0.05
N ALA A 74 -18.23 15.04 0.96
CA ALA A 74 -19.37 15.18 1.86
C ALA A 74 -20.15 16.45 1.48
N ASP A 75 -21.46 16.40 1.67
CA ASP A 75 -22.38 17.51 1.37
C ASP A 75 -22.26 17.97 -0.10
N SER A 76 -22.09 19.28 -0.35
CA SER A 76 -21.89 19.87 -1.68
C SER A 76 -20.42 20.02 -2.07
N GLU A 77 -19.47 19.71 -1.18
CA GLU A 77 -18.04 19.91 -1.40
C GLU A 77 -17.32 18.59 -1.73
N ALA A 78 -16.90 18.45 -2.98
CA ALA A 78 -16.07 17.31 -3.36
C ALA A 78 -14.62 17.50 -2.87
N VAL A 79 -14.08 16.47 -2.23
CA VAL A 79 -12.65 16.34 -1.88
C VAL A 79 -11.87 15.88 -3.11
N VAL A 80 -12.43 14.92 -3.85
CA VAL A 80 -11.85 14.35 -5.08
C VAL A 80 -12.75 14.71 -6.25
N ARG A 81 -12.18 15.14 -7.39
CA ARG A 81 -12.91 15.42 -8.64
C ARG A 81 -12.16 14.85 -9.85
N SER A 82 -12.92 14.36 -10.83
CA SER A 82 -12.41 13.89 -12.13
C SER A 82 -11.18 13.00 -12.00
N ALA A 83 -11.30 11.99 -11.13
CA ALA A 83 -10.20 11.13 -10.74
C ALA A 83 -10.16 9.84 -11.55
N ARG A 84 -8.95 9.33 -11.72
CA ARG A 84 -8.66 8.11 -12.47
C ARG A 84 -7.87 7.16 -11.57
N PRO A 85 -8.30 5.89 -11.47
CA PRO A 85 -7.49 4.88 -10.81
C PRO A 85 -6.20 4.68 -11.61
N PHE A 86 -5.13 4.37 -10.90
CA PHE A 86 -3.83 4.07 -11.48
C PHE A 86 -3.37 2.71 -10.99
N TYR A 87 -2.97 1.85 -11.93
CA TYR A 87 -2.29 0.60 -11.65
C TYR A 87 -1.16 0.38 -12.65
N GLN A 88 -0.05 -0.14 -12.16
CA GLN A 88 1.03 -0.66 -12.98
C GLN A 88 1.76 -1.72 -12.17
N GLY A 89 2.68 -2.44 -12.81
CA GLY A 89 3.47 -3.43 -12.12
C GLY A 89 4.52 -4.03 -13.02
N GLU A 90 5.06 -5.15 -12.58
CA GLU A 90 5.90 -6.00 -13.39
C GLU A 90 5.38 -7.42 -13.29
N ILE A 91 5.42 -8.12 -14.42
CA ILE A 91 5.00 -9.51 -14.54
C ILE A 91 6.21 -10.33 -14.97
N GLY A 92 6.40 -11.45 -14.29
CA GLY A 92 7.48 -12.39 -14.52
C GLY A 92 6.97 -13.81 -14.38
N LYS A 93 7.87 -14.77 -14.55
CA LYS A 93 7.54 -16.19 -14.52
C LYS A 93 8.39 -16.90 -13.47
N ARG A 94 7.74 -17.76 -12.68
CA ARG A 94 8.41 -18.63 -11.71
C ARG A 94 9.16 -19.75 -12.41
N ARG A 95 10.30 -20.15 -11.84
CA ARG A 95 11.07 -21.31 -12.28
C ARG A 95 10.61 -22.62 -11.63
N GLY A 96 10.22 -22.56 -10.36
CA GLY A 96 9.86 -23.74 -9.54
C GLY A 96 8.37 -24.08 -9.51
N GLY A 97 7.58 -23.58 -10.47
CA GLY A 97 6.12 -23.62 -10.45
C GLY A 97 5.47 -22.47 -9.68
N TRP A 98 4.16 -22.32 -9.81
CA TRP A 98 3.40 -21.16 -9.29
C TRP A 98 3.55 -20.88 -7.78
N TYR A 99 3.91 -21.87 -6.97
CA TYR A 99 4.05 -21.73 -5.51
C TYR A 99 5.50 -21.58 -5.05
N ALA A 100 6.47 -21.49 -5.97
CA ALA A 100 7.87 -21.28 -5.64
C ALA A 100 8.06 -19.99 -4.84
N PHE A 101 8.69 -20.10 -3.67
CA PHE A 101 8.96 -18.98 -2.77
C PHE A 101 10.38 -18.42 -2.98
N PHE A 102 11.40 -19.26 -2.83
CA PHE A 102 12.80 -18.93 -3.11
C PHE A 102 13.07 -18.99 -4.61
N ASP A 103 12.77 -17.89 -5.29
CA ASP A 103 12.96 -17.72 -6.73
C ASP A 103 13.25 -16.26 -7.03
N ASP A 104 13.84 -16.01 -8.20
CA ASP A 104 14.05 -14.68 -8.75
C ASP A 104 13.50 -14.63 -10.18
N PRO A 105 12.25 -14.14 -10.36
CA PRO A 105 11.63 -14.01 -11.67
C PRO A 105 12.44 -13.18 -12.68
N THR A 106 13.32 -12.29 -12.22
CA THR A 106 14.15 -11.46 -13.12
C THR A 106 15.20 -12.25 -13.87
N THR A 107 15.61 -13.40 -13.32
CA THR A 107 16.59 -14.29 -13.95
C THR A 107 15.97 -15.21 -14.99
N HIS A 108 14.63 -15.35 -15.05
CA HIS A 108 13.96 -16.28 -15.96
C HIS A 108 14.29 -15.93 -17.44
N PRO A 109 14.56 -16.90 -18.34
CA PRO A 109 14.97 -16.63 -19.72
C PRO A 109 13.94 -15.81 -20.54
N ASP A 110 12.65 -15.96 -20.23
CA ASP A 110 11.57 -15.14 -20.84
C ASP A 110 11.58 -13.67 -20.39
N GLY A 111 12.40 -13.34 -19.38
CA GLY A 111 12.50 -12.02 -18.77
C GLY A 111 11.24 -11.60 -18.02
N THR A 112 11.21 -10.31 -17.67
CA THR A 112 10.09 -9.66 -16.98
C THR A 112 9.54 -8.52 -17.83
N ARG A 113 8.28 -8.15 -17.60
CA ARG A 113 7.59 -7.12 -18.38
C ARG A 113 6.96 -6.09 -17.48
N HIS A 114 7.40 -4.84 -17.62
CA HIS A 114 6.69 -3.71 -17.05
C HIS A 114 5.34 -3.54 -17.75
N VAL A 115 4.28 -3.39 -16.96
CA VAL A 115 2.91 -3.27 -17.46
C VAL A 115 2.20 -2.12 -16.77
N GLN A 116 1.55 -1.26 -17.54
CA GLN A 116 0.62 -0.26 -17.02
C GLN A 116 -0.80 -0.68 -17.38
N SER A 117 -1.75 -0.48 -16.47
CA SER A 117 -3.13 -0.87 -16.71
C SER A 117 -3.80 0.00 -17.78
N THR A 118 -4.65 -0.61 -18.59
CA THR A 118 -5.63 0.08 -19.42
C THR A 118 -7.04 -0.18 -18.88
N PHE A 119 -7.92 0.81 -18.98
CA PHE A 119 -9.28 0.70 -18.49
C PHE A 119 -10.26 1.18 -19.56
N GLN A 120 -11.13 0.27 -20.00
CA GLN A 120 -12.22 0.56 -20.91
C GLN A 120 -13.50 0.03 -20.28
N LEU A 121 -14.27 0.91 -19.66
CA LEU A 121 -15.48 0.54 -18.93
C LEU A 121 -16.44 -0.26 -19.82
N ARG A 122 -16.79 -1.48 -19.40
CA ARG A 122 -17.71 -2.39 -20.13
C ARG A 122 -19.06 -2.55 -19.44
N ALA A 123 -19.06 -2.63 -18.12
CA ALA A 123 -20.23 -2.81 -17.27
C ALA A 123 -19.89 -2.42 -15.82
N ALA A 124 -20.91 -2.28 -14.99
CA ALA A 124 -20.76 -2.13 -13.56
C ALA A 124 -21.70 -3.09 -12.80
N THR A 125 -21.27 -3.55 -11.63
CA THR A 125 -22.09 -4.41 -10.75
C THR A 125 -21.86 -4.02 -9.30
N ALA A 126 -22.94 -3.78 -8.55
CA ALA A 126 -22.85 -3.49 -7.13
C ALA A 126 -23.51 -4.58 -6.29
N ARG A 127 -22.92 -4.88 -5.13
CA ARG A 127 -23.45 -5.84 -4.17
C ARG A 127 -23.14 -5.47 -2.73
N SER A 128 -23.99 -5.89 -1.80
CA SER A 128 -23.71 -5.78 -0.37
C SER A 128 -22.83 -6.93 0.11
N VAL A 129 -21.81 -6.61 0.92
CA VAL A 129 -20.91 -7.56 1.59
C VAL A 129 -20.97 -7.33 3.10
N GLY A 130 -21.84 -8.07 3.78
CA GLY A 130 -22.30 -7.66 5.12
C GLY A 130 -23.02 -6.30 5.01
N GLU A 131 -22.60 -5.32 5.80
CA GLU A 131 -23.08 -3.93 5.75
C GLU A 131 -22.26 -3.02 4.80
N ARG A 132 -21.19 -3.54 4.20
CA ARG A 132 -20.39 -2.84 3.20
C ARG A 132 -21.06 -2.94 1.84
N VAL A 133 -20.68 -2.06 0.93
CA VAL A 133 -21.03 -2.17 -0.48
C VAL A 133 -19.75 -2.21 -1.30
N GLU A 134 -19.66 -3.19 -2.18
CA GLU A 134 -18.65 -3.27 -3.23
C GLU A 134 -19.32 -2.96 -4.56
N ILE A 135 -18.74 -2.05 -5.33
CA ILE A 135 -19.09 -1.81 -6.73
C ILE A 135 -17.88 -2.15 -7.61
N VAL A 136 -18.09 -3.01 -8.59
CA VAL A 136 -17.08 -3.45 -9.55
C VAL A 136 -17.36 -2.84 -10.91
N PHE A 137 -16.36 -2.19 -11.49
CA PHE A 137 -16.38 -1.64 -12.84
C PHE A 137 -15.50 -2.51 -13.74
N ASP A 138 -16.13 -3.26 -14.64
CA ASP A 138 -15.46 -4.20 -15.54
C ASP A 138 -14.71 -3.49 -16.68
N GLY A 139 -13.63 -4.12 -17.15
CA GLY A 139 -12.84 -3.65 -18.29
C GLY A 139 -11.44 -3.14 -17.95
N LEU A 140 -10.87 -3.57 -16.82
CA LEU A 140 -9.48 -3.31 -16.47
C LEU A 140 -8.58 -4.44 -17.01
N ARG A 141 -7.48 -4.07 -17.66
CA ARG A 141 -6.43 -5.01 -18.10
C ARG A 141 -5.06 -4.55 -17.62
N MET A 142 -4.18 -5.48 -17.30
CA MET A 142 -2.79 -5.21 -16.93
C MET A 142 -1.89 -6.36 -17.37
N GLY A 143 -1.25 -6.25 -18.54
CA GLY A 143 -0.54 -7.40 -19.13
C GLY A 143 -1.50 -8.54 -19.48
N SER A 144 -1.20 -9.77 -19.03
CA SER A 144 -2.08 -10.92 -19.25
C SER A 144 -3.29 -11.00 -18.29
N PHE A 145 -3.38 -10.07 -17.34
CA PHE A 145 -4.50 -9.97 -16.43
C PHE A 145 -5.69 -9.22 -17.06
N ASP A 146 -6.91 -9.75 -16.89
CA ASP A 146 -8.20 -9.13 -17.27
C ASP A 146 -9.20 -9.20 -16.09
N GLY A 147 -10.06 -8.20 -15.96
CA GLY A 147 -11.07 -8.13 -14.92
C GLY A 147 -11.60 -6.70 -14.73
N GLY A 148 -11.70 -6.26 -13.48
CA GLY A 148 -12.33 -4.98 -13.14
C GLY A 148 -11.71 -4.24 -11.97
N LEU A 149 -12.22 -3.04 -11.73
CA LEU A 149 -11.89 -2.19 -10.59
C LEU A 149 -13.01 -2.27 -9.56
N ALA A 150 -12.70 -2.75 -8.36
CA ALA A 150 -13.62 -2.73 -7.23
C ALA A 150 -13.39 -1.50 -6.35
N TYR A 151 -14.48 -0.87 -5.92
CA TYR A 151 -14.50 0.11 -4.85
C TYR A 151 -15.37 -0.42 -3.72
N THR A 152 -14.81 -0.53 -2.52
CA THR A 152 -15.53 -0.94 -1.32
C THR A 152 -15.68 0.23 -0.36
N PHE A 153 -16.92 0.42 0.11
CA PHE A 153 -17.32 1.45 1.05
C PHE A 153 -17.73 0.82 2.38
N TYR A 154 -17.36 1.48 3.48
CA TYR A 154 -17.57 0.98 4.83
C TYR A 154 -18.51 1.92 5.59
N PRO A 155 -19.61 1.43 6.17
CA PRO A 155 -20.45 2.27 7.00
C PRO A 155 -19.68 2.72 8.24
N GLY A 156 -19.86 3.97 8.66
CA GLY A 156 -19.16 4.52 9.82
C GLY A 156 -17.68 4.85 9.56
N SER A 157 -17.26 4.99 8.29
CA SER A 157 -15.87 5.32 7.96
C SER A 157 -15.72 6.04 6.62
N ARG A 158 -14.79 6.99 6.55
CA ARG A 158 -14.34 7.66 5.31
C ARG A 158 -13.32 6.86 4.50
N LEU A 159 -13.01 5.64 4.93
CA LEU A 159 -12.10 4.74 4.24
C LEU A 159 -12.75 4.24 2.95
N ILE A 160 -11.98 4.25 1.87
CA ILE A 160 -12.35 3.64 0.59
C ILE A 160 -11.25 2.64 0.23
N GLN A 161 -11.65 1.41 -0.07
CA GLN A 161 -10.75 0.42 -0.64
C GLN A 161 -10.92 0.43 -2.16
N GLN A 162 -9.83 0.62 -2.90
CA GLN A 162 -9.78 0.44 -4.34
C GLN A 162 -8.96 -0.82 -4.63
N GLU A 163 -9.49 -1.71 -5.47
CA GLU A 163 -8.80 -2.95 -5.84
C GLU A 163 -8.87 -3.15 -7.36
N ALA A 164 -7.74 -3.48 -7.98
CA ALA A 164 -7.78 -4.17 -9.26
C ALA A 164 -8.04 -5.65 -8.97
N VAL A 165 -9.20 -6.15 -9.41
CA VAL A 165 -9.61 -7.55 -9.27
C VAL A 165 -9.42 -8.20 -10.62
N LEU A 166 -8.28 -8.85 -10.81
CA LEU A 166 -7.85 -9.32 -12.12
C LEU A 166 -7.46 -10.79 -12.10
N THR A 167 -7.73 -11.50 -13.20
CA THR A 167 -7.38 -12.91 -13.36
C THR A 167 -6.45 -13.08 -14.55
N THR A 168 -5.45 -13.95 -14.41
CA THR A 168 -4.64 -14.46 -15.52
C THR A 168 -4.80 -15.97 -15.60
N TYR A 169 -4.65 -16.53 -16.80
CA TYR A 169 -4.65 -17.97 -17.05
C TYR A 169 -3.25 -18.48 -17.43
N ASP A 170 -2.27 -17.58 -17.51
CA ASP A 170 -0.88 -17.96 -17.74
C ASP A 170 -0.35 -18.75 -16.53
N ALA A 171 0.38 -19.83 -16.81
CA ALA A 171 1.04 -20.61 -15.77
C ALA A 171 2.19 -19.84 -15.11
N ASP A 172 2.43 -20.13 -13.83
CA ASP A 172 3.63 -19.72 -13.11
C ASP A 172 3.86 -18.20 -13.03
N VAL A 173 2.79 -17.40 -13.14
CA VAL A 173 2.91 -15.94 -13.08
C VAL A 173 3.30 -15.48 -11.68
N ALA A 174 4.29 -14.59 -11.64
CA ALA A 174 4.63 -13.79 -10.48
C ALA A 174 4.52 -12.29 -10.83
N TYR A 175 4.13 -11.47 -9.86
CA TYR A 175 3.97 -10.03 -10.10
C TYR A 175 4.18 -9.19 -8.84
N TYR A 176 4.40 -7.89 -9.04
CA TYR A 176 4.19 -6.88 -8.01
C TYR A 176 3.38 -5.73 -8.62
N TYR A 177 2.81 -4.86 -7.79
CA TYR A 177 2.00 -3.75 -8.29
C TYR A 177 2.20 -2.44 -7.52
N ASP A 178 2.08 -1.36 -8.29
CA ASP A 178 1.82 -0.03 -7.80
C ASP A 178 0.33 0.28 -8.01
N ALA A 179 -0.24 1.06 -7.11
CA ALA A 179 -1.62 1.50 -7.21
C ALA A 179 -1.73 2.96 -6.76
N GLY A 180 -2.73 3.67 -7.25
CA GLY A 180 -2.93 5.06 -6.85
C GLY A 180 -4.18 5.68 -7.44
N LEU A 181 -4.26 6.99 -7.25
CA LEU A 181 -5.34 7.85 -7.70
C LEU A 181 -4.75 9.10 -8.33
N ASP A 182 -5.18 9.43 -9.54
CA ASP A 182 -4.82 10.64 -10.26
C ASP A 182 -6.04 11.58 -10.33
N VAL A 183 -5.92 12.76 -9.73
CA VAL A 183 -7.02 13.67 -9.44
C VAL A 183 -6.83 14.99 -10.21
N ALA A 184 -7.93 15.59 -10.68
CA ALA A 184 -7.86 16.93 -11.24
C ALA A 184 -7.64 17.97 -10.13
N ALA A 185 -6.66 18.85 -10.33
CA ALA A 185 -6.31 19.94 -9.42
C ALA A 185 -6.05 21.25 -10.20
N PRO A 186 -7.03 21.74 -10.98
CA PRO A 186 -6.86 22.95 -11.79
C PRO A 186 -6.58 24.20 -10.93
N SER A 187 -7.11 24.23 -9.69
CA SER A 187 -6.87 25.29 -8.70
C SER A 187 -5.40 25.43 -8.30
N ASP A 188 -4.64 24.35 -8.42
CA ASP A 188 -3.26 24.29 -7.93
C ASP A 188 -2.27 24.74 -9.02
N ARG A 189 -2.74 24.93 -10.26
CA ARG A 189 -1.90 25.35 -11.38
C ARG A 189 -1.43 26.79 -11.19
N GLN A 190 -0.14 27.00 -11.43
CA GLN A 190 0.52 28.30 -11.39
C GLN A 190 0.90 28.77 -12.82
N PRO A 191 1.22 30.07 -13.02
CA PRO A 191 1.78 30.56 -14.27
C PRO A 191 2.96 29.72 -14.75
N GLY A 192 3.09 29.55 -16.06
CA GLY A 192 4.14 28.70 -16.66
C GLY A 192 3.88 27.20 -16.60
N ASN A 193 2.64 26.77 -16.29
CA ASN A 193 2.22 25.36 -16.16
C ASN A 193 2.80 24.63 -14.94
N ASN A 194 3.34 25.36 -13.98
CA ASN A 194 3.79 24.83 -12.69
C ASN A 194 2.59 24.45 -11.80
N MET A 195 2.88 23.80 -10.69
CA MET A 195 1.90 23.40 -9.67
C MET A 195 2.24 24.03 -8.32
N ARG A 196 1.26 24.08 -7.43
CA ARG A 196 1.44 24.38 -6.01
C ARG A 196 0.45 23.53 -5.21
N THR A 197 0.79 22.26 -5.06
CA THR A 197 0.00 21.32 -4.24
C THR A 197 0.78 20.96 -2.98
N GLU A 198 0.12 20.93 -1.84
CA GLU A 198 0.73 20.49 -0.58
C GLU A 198 0.61 18.98 -0.40
N ALA A 199 1.74 18.33 -0.09
CA ALA A 199 1.84 16.95 0.33
C ALA A 199 2.43 16.88 1.74
N VAL A 200 1.87 16.01 2.58
CA VAL A 200 2.28 15.85 3.98
C VAL A 200 2.52 14.38 4.28
N PHE A 201 3.59 14.09 5.02
CA PHE A 201 3.93 12.73 5.48
C PHE A 201 4.83 12.80 6.72
N TYR A 202 4.98 11.69 7.43
CA TYR A 202 5.98 11.56 8.49
C TYR A 202 7.27 11.01 7.89
N ASP A 203 8.39 11.70 8.08
CA ASP A 203 9.70 11.17 7.71
C ASP A 203 10.12 9.98 8.58
N THR A 204 11.29 9.41 8.30
CA THR A 204 11.83 8.25 9.02
C THR A 204 12.08 8.51 10.51
N ASP A 205 12.35 9.76 10.90
CA ASP A 205 12.53 10.17 12.30
C ASP A 205 11.17 10.34 13.01
N GLY A 206 10.07 10.36 12.27
CA GLY A 206 8.71 10.59 12.78
C GLY A 206 8.33 12.06 12.86
N ALA A 207 9.12 12.96 12.26
CA ALA A 207 8.75 14.36 12.13
C ALA A 207 7.77 14.55 10.97
N LEU A 208 6.76 15.39 11.19
CA LEU A 208 5.81 15.74 10.15
C LEU A 208 6.48 16.68 9.13
N ARG A 209 6.42 16.32 7.85
CA ARG A 209 7.00 17.08 6.74
C ARG A 209 5.91 17.59 5.83
N HIS A 210 5.99 18.87 5.50
CA HIS A 210 5.18 19.52 4.49
C HIS A 210 6.05 19.77 3.27
N THR A 211 5.59 19.33 2.10
CA THR A 211 6.28 19.51 0.83
C THR A 211 5.35 20.18 -0.16
N THR A 212 5.84 21.21 -0.85
CA THR A 212 5.11 21.82 -1.97
C THR A 212 5.53 21.15 -3.27
N LEU A 213 4.57 20.49 -3.93
CA LEU A 213 4.74 19.89 -5.24
C LEU A 213 4.65 20.97 -6.31
N ASN A 214 5.80 21.33 -6.89
CA ASN A 214 5.93 22.42 -7.84
C ASN A 214 5.67 22.02 -9.31
N GLY A 215 5.57 20.72 -9.57
CA GLY A 215 5.35 20.16 -10.90
C GLY A 215 6.56 20.19 -11.82
N LEU A 216 7.78 20.29 -11.26
CA LEU A 216 9.03 20.19 -12.02
C LEU A 216 9.50 18.75 -12.18
N GLN A 217 8.99 17.82 -11.37
CA GLN A 217 9.27 16.39 -11.51
C GLN A 217 8.35 15.77 -12.56
N ALA A 218 8.94 15.29 -13.66
CA ALA A 218 8.19 14.63 -14.74
C ALA A 218 7.61 13.27 -14.31
N GLU A 219 8.32 12.58 -13.42
CA GLU A 219 7.99 11.23 -12.93
C GLU A 219 7.37 11.22 -11.52
N ARG A 220 6.94 10.04 -11.08
CA ARG A 220 6.47 9.82 -9.71
C ARG A 220 7.65 9.92 -8.75
N VAL A 221 7.44 10.55 -7.61
CA VAL A 221 8.46 10.72 -6.57
C VAL A 221 8.15 9.77 -5.42
N PRO A 222 8.96 8.72 -5.19
CA PRO A 222 8.86 7.88 -4.00
C PRO A 222 9.18 8.64 -2.71
N VAL A 223 8.52 8.26 -1.62
CA VAL A 223 8.71 8.87 -0.30
C VAL A 223 8.92 7.80 0.75
N GLN A 224 10.06 7.87 1.45
CA GLN A 224 10.36 7.04 2.62
C GLN A 224 9.60 7.55 3.85
N ALA A 225 8.31 7.21 3.92
CA ALA A 225 7.45 7.61 5.03
C ALA A 225 7.43 6.56 6.15
N ARG A 226 7.56 6.95 7.42
CA ARG A 226 7.58 6.03 8.58
C ARG A 226 6.34 5.15 8.66
N TYR A 227 5.15 5.73 8.52
CA TYR A 227 3.86 5.03 8.63
C TYR A 227 3.32 4.53 7.28
N ARG A 228 4.15 4.49 6.22
CA ARG A 228 3.75 4.04 4.87
C ARG A 228 2.48 4.74 4.35
N THR A 229 2.33 6.02 4.71
CA THR A 229 1.21 6.86 4.30
C THR A 229 1.70 8.26 3.94
N LEU A 230 1.03 8.88 2.98
CA LEU A 230 1.15 10.30 2.67
C LEU A 230 -0.24 10.86 2.39
N ALA A 231 -0.41 12.17 2.60
CA ALA A 231 -1.64 12.87 2.31
C ALA A 231 -1.41 14.05 1.37
N LEU A 232 -2.34 14.27 0.46
CA LEU A 232 -2.38 15.43 -0.41
C LEU A 232 -3.50 16.36 0.01
N LYS A 233 -3.23 17.66 -0.05
CA LYS A 233 -4.26 18.69 0.00
C LYS A 233 -5.03 18.72 -1.32
N THR A 234 -6.32 18.95 -1.22
CA THR A 234 -7.25 19.14 -2.34
C THR A 234 -8.03 20.43 -2.12
N ALA A 235 -8.80 20.88 -3.11
CA ALA A 235 -9.62 22.07 -2.97
C ALA A 235 -10.69 21.96 -1.86
N GLY A 236 -11.20 20.74 -1.59
CA GLY A 236 -12.26 20.48 -0.61
C GLY A 236 -11.81 19.77 0.67
N GLY A 237 -10.50 19.68 0.92
CA GLY A 237 -9.95 18.95 2.08
C GLY A 237 -8.66 18.21 1.75
N SER A 238 -8.58 16.92 2.06
CA SER A 238 -7.39 16.10 1.80
C SER A 238 -7.72 14.62 1.55
N VAL A 239 -6.79 13.94 0.88
CA VAL A 239 -6.81 12.49 0.67
C VAL A 239 -5.49 11.89 1.13
N ALA A 240 -5.56 10.89 2.02
CA ALA A 240 -4.42 10.09 2.41
C ALA A 240 -4.43 8.73 1.71
N VAL A 241 -3.26 8.18 1.42
CA VAL A 241 -3.09 6.87 0.79
C VAL A 241 -2.19 5.97 1.61
N PHE A 242 -2.54 4.70 1.72
CA PHE A 242 -1.74 3.70 2.42
C PHE A 242 -2.01 2.28 1.87
N PRO A 243 -1.04 1.35 1.99
CA PRO A 243 -1.19 0.00 1.48
C PRO A 243 -2.15 -0.82 2.34
N ALA A 244 -2.70 -1.88 1.75
CA ALA A 244 -3.48 -2.85 2.52
C ALA A 244 -2.60 -3.59 3.54
N PRO A 245 -2.98 -3.60 4.83
CA PRO A 245 -2.23 -4.33 5.83
C PRO A 245 -2.27 -5.84 5.50
N HIS A 246 -1.14 -6.52 5.67
CA HIS A 246 -0.95 -7.96 5.45
C HIS A 246 -1.09 -8.52 4.02
N ALA A 247 -1.70 -7.78 3.08
CA ALA A 247 -1.87 -8.23 1.69
C ALA A 247 -0.90 -7.55 0.71
N TYR A 248 -0.30 -6.41 1.09
CA TYR A 248 0.58 -5.66 0.20
C TYR A 248 2.05 -6.07 0.30
N PHE A 249 2.53 -6.34 1.51
CA PHE A 249 3.92 -6.71 1.73
C PHE A 249 4.06 -8.23 1.63
N PHE A 250 5.02 -8.66 0.83
CA PHE A 250 5.52 -10.03 0.82
C PHE A 250 6.80 -10.12 1.65
N PRO A 251 7.18 -11.32 2.15
CA PRO A 251 8.40 -11.49 2.92
C PRO A 251 9.59 -11.04 2.09
N ARG A 252 10.47 -10.23 2.67
CA ARG A 252 11.75 -9.85 2.06
C ARG A 252 12.83 -10.09 3.08
N ASP A 253 14.03 -10.40 2.61
CA ASP A 253 15.17 -10.63 3.49
C ASP A 253 15.56 -9.34 4.23
N PHE A 254 15.24 -8.18 3.64
CA PHE A 254 15.38 -6.88 4.30
C PHE A 254 14.02 -6.16 4.46
N THR A 255 13.80 -5.58 5.65
CA THR A 255 12.61 -4.77 5.96
C THR A 255 12.86 -3.26 5.87
N SER A 256 13.70 -2.86 4.92
CA SER A 256 14.07 -1.46 4.69
C SER A 256 12.87 -0.61 4.26
N ASN A 257 12.88 0.69 4.59
CA ASN A 257 11.91 1.62 4.02
C ASN A 257 12.28 1.96 2.57
N LEU A 258 11.65 1.28 1.61
CA LEU A 258 11.95 1.40 0.18
C LEU A 258 11.15 2.50 -0.54
N GLY A 259 10.52 3.40 0.24
CA GLY A 259 9.67 4.45 -0.31
C GLY A 259 8.38 3.89 -0.91
N PHE A 260 7.55 3.28 -0.05
CA PHE A 260 6.35 2.54 -0.42
C PHE A 260 5.16 3.40 -0.83
N VAL A 261 5.26 4.71 -0.68
CA VAL A 261 4.26 5.68 -1.14
C VAL A 261 4.92 6.65 -2.10
N TRP A 262 4.13 7.23 -3.01
CA TRP A 262 4.63 8.16 -4.00
C TRP A 262 3.61 9.27 -4.28
N HIS A 263 4.11 10.41 -4.75
CA HIS A 263 3.28 11.50 -5.24
C HIS A 263 3.77 12.03 -6.58
N ARG A 264 2.93 12.79 -7.27
CA ARG A 264 3.29 13.56 -8.47
C ARG A 264 2.29 14.70 -8.66
N ALA A 265 2.77 15.88 -9.03
CA ALA A 265 1.93 16.98 -9.49
C ALA A 265 2.37 17.37 -10.90
N TRP A 266 1.45 17.51 -11.85
CA TRP A 266 1.79 17.85 -13.21
C TRP A 266 0.59 18.50 -13.93
N ARG A 267 0.79 19.74 -14.42
CA ARG A 267 -0.12 20.44 -15.35
C ARG A 267 -1.62 20.36 -14.97
N GLY A 268 -1.95 20.72 -13.73
CA GLY A 268 -3.33 20.75 -13.23
C GLY A 268 -3.86 19.39 -12.78
N ARG A 269 -2.99 18.39 -12.60
CA ARG A 269 -3.33 17.09 -12.02
C ARG A 269 -2.35 16.74 -10.91
N VAL A 270 -2.84 16.02 -9.91
CA VAL A 270 -2.03 15.54 -8.79
C VAL A 270 -2.40 14.10 -8.53
N SER A 271 -1.39 13.27 -8.28
CA SER A 271 -1.55 11.86 -8.01
C SER A 271 -0.76 11.44 -6.79
N LEU A 272 -1.31 10.45 -6.09
CA LEU A 272 -0.69 9.76 -4.97
C LEU A 272 -0.96 8.26 -5.08
N GLY A 273 -0.08 7.46 -4.48
CA GLY A 273 -0.26 6.03 -4.49
C GLY A 273 0.72 5.28 -3.61
N ILE A 274 0.61 3.96 -3.70
CA ILE A 274 1.55 2.99 -3.14
C ILE A 274 2.40 2.40 -4.26
N ARG A 275 3.62 1.98 -3.92
CA ARG A 275 4.52 1.29 -4.84
C ARG A 275 5.32 0.18 -4.18
N GLN A 276 5.65 -0.82 -4.98
CA GLN A 276 6.63 -1.84 -4.63
C GLN A 276 7.91 -1.55 -5.40
N LEU A 277 9.06 -1.70 -4.74
CA LEU A 277 10.34 -1.62 -5.44
C LEU A 277 10.50 -2.88 -6.30
N ARG A 278 11.02 -2.69 -7.51
CA ARG A 278 11.27 -3.76 -8.49
C ARG A 278 12.33 -4.74 -8.00
N ASP A 279 13.43 -4.18 -7.55
CA ASP A 279 14.66 -4.90 -7.26
C ASP A 279 15.42 -4.14 -6.17
N GLU A 280 15.97 -4.87 -5.21
CA GLU A 280 16.88 -4.36 -4.18
C GLU A 280 18.30 -4.93 -4.31
N ASN A 281 18.59 -5.53 -5.47
CA ASN A 281 19.83 -6.19 -5.86
C ASN A 281 20.18 -7.35 -4.91
N TRP A 282 19.22 -8.26 -4.70
CA TRP A 282 19.36 -9.43 -3.83
C TRP A 282 18.95 -10.74 -4.55
N GLN A 283 19.52 -11.86 -4.12
CA GLN A 283 19.46 -13.15 -4.83
C GLN A 283 18.07 -13.84 -4.79
N TYR A 284 17.25 -13.53 -3.80
CA TYR A 284 15.89 -14.06 -3.67
C TYR A 284 14.90 -12.90 -3.61
N TYR A 285 13.93 -12.89 -4.52
CA TYR A 285 13.01 -11.77 -4.61
C TYR A 285 11.58 -12.28 -4.82
N PRO A 286 10.87 -12.57 -3.72
CA PRO A 286 9.57 -13.23 -3.82
C PRO A 286 8.53 -12.23 -4.27
N TRP A 287 8.25 -12.20 -5.57
CA TRP A 287 7.07 -11.51 -6.10
C TRP A 287 5.78 -12.18 -5.57
N VAL A 288 4.63 -11.55 -5.78
CA VAL A 288 3.33 -12.16 -5.47
C VAL A 288 3.03 -13.26 -6.49
N ASN A 289 2.55 -14.41 -6.03
CA ASN A 289 2.11 -15.50 -6.91
C ASN A 289 0.72 -15.21 -7.48
N ALA A 290 0.50 -15.48 -8.76
CA ALA A 290 -0.81 -15.46 -9.39
C ALA A 290 -1.19 -16.86 -9.90
N PRO A 291 -1.88 -17.68 -9.08
CA PRO A 291 -2.36 -18.98 -9.52
C PRO A 291 -3.31 -18.83 -10.73
N PRO A 292 -3.16 -19.66 -11.78
CA PRO A 292 -4.00 -19.57 -12.98
C PRO A 292 -5.50 -19.68 -12.66
N GLY A 293 -6.31 -18.82 -13.28
CA GLY A 293 -7.76 -18.80 -13.10
C GLY A 293 -8.22 -18.32 -11.71
N ARG A 294 -7.31 -17.85 -10.85
CA ARG A 294 -7.66 -17.28 -9.54
C ARG A 294 -7.61 -15.75 -9.59
N PRO A 295 -8.70 -15.06 -9.19
CA PRO A 295 -8.68 -13.60 -9.07
C PRO A 295 -7.62 -13.14 -8.08
N GLN A 296 -6.77 -12.22 -8.52
CA GLN A 296 -5.84 -11.47 -7.70
C GLN A 296 -6.47 -10.15 -7.32
N ARG A 297 -6.35 -9.77 -6.04
CA ARG A 297 -6.89 -8.50 -5.52
C ARG A 297 -5.75 -7.57 -5.14
N MET A 298 -5.46 -6.62 -6.03
CA MET A 298 -4.38 -5.65 -5.88
C MET A 298 -4.95 -4.39 -5.22
N SER A 299 -4.86 -4.32 -3.89
CA SER A 299 -5.53 -3.32 -3.06
C SER A 299 -4.70 -2.07 -2.76
N VAL A 300 -5.38 -0.93 -2.66
CA VAL A 300 -4.89 0.32 -2.05
C VAL A 300 -6.03 0.97 -1.25
N PHE A 301 -5.70 1.58 -0.12
CA PHE A 301 -6.66 2.32 0.69
C PHE A 301 -6.49 3.82 0.52
N PHE A 302 -7.62 4.52 0.47
CA PHE A 302 -7.70 5.97 0.55
C PHE A 302 -8.53 6.37 1.76
N LEU A 303 -8.06 7.35 2.52
CA LEU A 303 -8.85 8.00 3.56
C LEU A 303 -9.14 9.44 3.16
N LEU A 304 -10.41 9.76 2.99
CA LEU A 304 -10.87 11.09 2.62
C LEU A 304 -11.07 11.96 3.86
N SER A 305 -10.82 13.25 3.76
CA SER A 305 -11.01 14.22 4.84
C SER A 305 -11.47 15.57 4.30
N ALA A 306 -12.42 16.21 4.98
CA ALA A 306 -12.76 17.61 4.72
C ALA A 306 -11.78 18.59 5.40
N ALA A 307 -10.82 18.08 6.17
CA ALA A 307 -9.81 18.85 6.88
C ALA A 307 -8.44 18.80 6.17
N ALA A 308 -7.46 19.49 6.73
CA ALA A 308 -6.08 19.52 6.25
C ALA A 308 -5.40 18.13 6.30
N PRO A 309 -4.32 17.91 5.52
CA PRO A 309 -3.68 16.60 5.36
C PRO A 309 -3.24 15.93 6.66
N GLU A 310 -2.86 16.70 7.69
CA GLU A 310 -2.40 16.23 8.99
C GLU A 310 -3.53 15.48 9.72
N ALA A 311 -4.75 16.01 9.62
CA ALA A 311 -5.93 15.36 10.19
C ALA A 311 -6.26 14.05 9.46
N ALA A 312 -6.04 13.97 8.15
CA ALA A 312 -6.19 12.71 7.41
C ALA A 312 -5.14 11.69 7.87
N LEU A 313 -3.87 12.09 7.99
CA LEU A 313 -2.80 11.21 8.47
C LEU A 313 -3.06 10.71 9.90
N ALA A 314 -3.42 11.60 10.82
CA ALA A 314 -3.75 11.22 12.20
C ALA A 314 -4.85 10.15 12.27
N HIS A 315 -5.84 10.22 11.37
CA HIS A 315 -6.88 9.19 11.26
C HIS A 315 -6.38 7.89 10.62
N VAL A 316 -5.47 7.94 9.64
CA VAL A 316 -4.82 6.72 9.10
C VAL A 316 -4.09 5.97 10.22
N LEU A 317 -3.34 6.68 11.06
CA LEU A 317 -2.57 6.10 12.16
C LEU A 317 -3.46 5.37 13.18
N ARG A 318 -4.76 5.70 13.28
CA ARG A 318 -5.69 4.96 14.15
C ARG A 318 -5.94 3.53 13.67
N TYR A 319 -5.88 3.26 12.36
CA TYR A 319 -6.05 1.91 11.82
C TYR A 319 -4.89 0.98 12.14
N THR A 320 -3.68 1.52 12.31
CA THR A 320 -2.48 0.74 12.63
C THR A 320 -2.02 0.90 14.08
N ASN A 321 -2.77 1.63 14.91
CA ASN A 321 -2.35 2.04 16.25
C ASN A 321 -0.98 2.75 16.27
N GLY A 322 -0.67 3.54 15.25
CA GLY A 322 0.64 4.18 15.09
C GLY A 322 1.77 3.15 14.97
N ASP A 323 1.49 2.02 14.33
CA ASP A 323 2.39 0.87 14.18
C ASP A 323 2.86 0.28 15.52
N ARG A 324 1.96 0.29 16.52
CA ARG A 324 2.21 -0.20 17.88
C ARG A 324 1.25 -1.33 18.25
N PHE A 325 1.79 -2.38 18.87
CA PHE A 325 0.98 -3.40 19.54
C PHE A 325 0.38 -2.80 20.82
N ARG A 326 -0.94 -2.93 20.98
CA ARG A 326 -1.61 -2.47 22.20
C ARG A 326 -1.26 -3.41 23.35
N PRO A 327 -0.86 -2.88 24.52
CA PRO A 327 -0.63 -3.73 25.68
C PRO A 327 -1.94 -4.38 26.11
N LEU A 328 -1.86 -5.64 26.52
CA LEU A 328 -2.95 -6.38 27.15
C LEU A 328 -2.54 -6.66 28.59
N GLU A 329 -3.42 -6.31 29.53
CA GLU A 329 -3.16 -6.53 30.95
C GLU A 329 -2.89 -8.01 31.23
N GLY A 330 -1.82 -8.30 31.97
CA GLY A 330 -1.40 -9.68 32.26
C GLY A 330 -0.62 -10.38 31.14
N TYR A 331 -0.45 -9.78 29.96
CA TYR A 331 0.26 -10.38 28.82
C TYR A 331 1.50 -9.59 28.40
N LYS A 332 2.41 -10.26 27.69
CA LYS A 332 3.60 -9.68 27.06
C LYS A 332 3.53 -9.84 25.54
N THR A 333 3.95 -8.83 24.81
CA THR A 333 4.08 -8.88 23.36
C THR A 333 5.40 -9.56 22.99
N LEU A 334 5.34 -10.76 22.42
CA LEU A 334 6.50 -11.47 21.88
C LEU A 334 6.56 -11.30 20.35
N ALA A 335 7.70 -10.82 19.83
CA ALA A 335 8.01 -10.85 18.41
C ALA A 335 9.00 -11.99 18.12
N THR A 336 8.59 -12.95 17.29
CA THR A 336 9.40 -14.15 17.05
C THR A 336 10.15 -14.09 15.72
N HIS A 337 11.31 -14.77 15.67
CA HIS A 337 12.05 -15.11 14.45
C HIS A 337 12.67 -13.90 13.72
N TRP A 338 13.77 -13.38 14.29
CA TRP A 338 14.53 -12.27 13.71
C TRP A 338 15.98 -12.63 13.41
N HIS A 339 16.38 -12.49 12.14
CA HIS A 339 17.77 -12.68 11.71
C HIS A 339 18.50 -11.34 11.70
N LEU A 340 18.93 -10.87 12.87
CA LEU A 340 19.52 -9.52 13.03
C LEU A 340 21.04 -9.53 13.12
N ALA A 341 21.67 -10.69 13.18
CA ALA A 341 23.11 -10.84 13.39
C ALA A 341 23.59 -10.06 14.62
N ASP A 342 22.81 -10.12 15.71
CA ASP A 342 23.04 -9.32 16.93
C ASP A 342 24.36 -9.72 17.61
N THR A 343 24.61 -11.02 17.70
CA THR A 343 25.78 -11.59 18.39
C THR A 343 27.09 -11.15 17.77
N VAL A 344 27.23 -11.30 16.45
CA VAL A 344 28.47 -10.90 15.76
C VAL A 344 28.68 -9.39 15.83
N GLN A 345 27.60 -8.60 15.82
CA GLN A 345 27.68 -7.15 16.04
C GLN A 345 28.06 -6.80 17.48
N ALA A 346 27.55 -7.53 18.47
CA ALA A 346 27.91 -7.34 19.88
C ALA A 346 29.37 -7.72 20.15
N ILE A 347 29.90 -8.78 19.52
CA ILE A 347 31.32 -9.13 19.59
C ILE A 347 32.20 -7.98 19.05
N ALA A 348 31.78 -7.36 17.95
CA ALA A 348 32.52 -6.27 17.32
C ALA A 348 32.42 -4.93 18.07
N ASN A 349 31.24 -4.59 18.61
CA ASN A 349 30.96 -3.28 19.23
C ASN A 349 31.05 -3.29 20.76
N GLY A 350 31.17 -4.48 21.38
CA GLY A 350 31.00 -4.68 22.81
C GLY A 350 29.54 -4.98 23.20
N PHE A 351 29.36 -5.77 24.24
CA PHE A 351 28.06 -6.28 24.68
C PHE A 351 27.11 -5.21 25.21
N ASP A 352 27.63 -4.05 25.65
CA ASP A 352 26.85 -2.91 26.16
C ASP A 352 26.36 -1.97 25.04
N TRP A 353 26.77 -2.20 23.79
CA TRP A 353 26.29 -1.44 22.64
C TRP A 353 24.77 -1.56 22.50
N THR A 354 24.10 -0.51 22.02
CA THR A 354 22.65 -0.58 21.76
C THR A 354 22.40 -0.96 20.30
N PRO A 355 21.87 -2.16 20.03
CA PRO A 355 21.60 -2.57 18.66
C PRO A 355 20.45 -1.75 18.07
N PRO A 356 20.51 -1.36 16.77
CA PRO A 356 19.54 -0.46 16.14
C PRO A 356 18.10 -0.94 16.19
N PHE A 357 17.87 -2.26 16.21
CA PHE A 357 16.54 -2.84 16.27
C PHE A 357 15.86 -2.68 17.64
N LYS A 358 16.64 -2.59 18.73
CA LYS A 358 16.10 -2.53 20.10
C LYS A 358 15.19 -1.32 20.35
N PRO A 359 15.59 -0.07 20.04
CA PRO A 359 14.69 1.07 20.19
C PRO A 359 13.45 0.97 19.29
N VAL A 360 13.58 0.38 18.09
CA VAL A 360 12.47 0.18 17.16
C VAL A 360 11.43 -0.80 17.74
N LEU A 361 11.86 -1.99 18.17
CA LEU A 361 10.97 -2.98 18.79
C LEU A 361 10.30 -2.44 20.06
N LYS A 362 11.04 -1.71 20.90
CA LYS A 362 10.46 -1.04 22.08
C LYS A 362 9.40 0.00 21.68
N ALA A 363 9.65 0.81 20.66
CA ALA A 363 8.68 1.80 20.17
C ALA A 363 7.39 1.13 19.64
N MET A 364 7.51 -0.04 19.02
CA MET A 364 6.39 -0.87 18.57
C MET A 364 5.61 -1.53 19.73
N GLY A 365 6.09 -1.44 20.97
CA GLY A 365 5.46 -2.08 22.13
C GLY A 365 5.76 -3.58 22.23
N VAL A 366 6.88 -4.03 21.65
CA VAL A 366 7.37 -5.40 21.80
C VAL A 366 8.07 -5.54 23.14
N ASP A 367 7.69 -6.58 23.89
CA ASP A 367 8.26 -6.87 25.20
C ASP A 367 9.43 -7.87 25.14
N ALA A 368 9.31 -8.88 24.29
CA ALA A 368 10.35 -9.88 24.09
C ALA A 368 10.55 -10.10 22.60
N ALA A 369 11.80 -10.36 22.20
CA ALA A 369 12.14 -10.69 20.83
C ALA A 369 12.92 -12.00 20.82
N MET A 370 12.56 -12.91 19.93
CA MET A 370 13.35 -14.11 19.65
C MET A 370 14.31 -13.81 18.51
N ILE A 371 15.57 -13.56 18.87
CA ILE A 371 16.67 -13.37 17.93
C ILE A 371 17.13 -14.74 17.46
N MET A 372 17.41 -14.89 16.17
CA MET A 372 17.76 -16.15 15.51
C MET A 372 19.09 -15.95 14.77
N ASP A 373 20.14 -15.63 15.51
CA ASP A 373 21.46 -15.40 14.91
C ASP A 373 22.06 -16.69 14.32
N PHE A 374 23.06 -16.51 13.46
CA PHE A 374 23.75 -17.57 12.73
C PHE A 374 22.93 -18.20 11.60
N HIS A 375 22.06 -17.40 10.96
CA HIS A 375 21.29 -17.81 9.78
C HIS A 375 22.01 -17.53 8.46
N GLY A 376 23.10 -16.78 8.53
CA GLY A 376 24.02 -16.50 7.42
C GLY A 376 25.32 -15.81 7.87
N ASP A 377 25.39 -15.46 9.15
CA ASP A 377 26.51 -14.87 9.87
C ASP A 377 27.21 -15.87 10.81
N GLY A 378 28.42 -15.53 11.27
CA GLY A 378 29.22 -16.40 12.15
C GLY A 378 29.61 -17.72 11.49
N HIS A 379 29.65 -18.80 12.28
CA HIS A 379 30.10 -20.12 11.80
C HIS A 379 29.07 -21.22 12.13
N PRO A 380 27.85 -21.18 11.56
CA PRO A 380 26.77 -22.10 11.93
C PRO A 380 27.06 -23.58 11.68
N ASN A 381 27.96 -23.88 10.73
CA ASN A 381 28.37 -25.24 10.37
C ASN A 381 29.65 -25.69 11.08
N ASP A 382 30.30 -24.84 11.88
CA ASP A 382 31.51 -25.20 12.59
C ASP A 382 31.19 -26.16 13.75
N LEU A 383 32.01 -27.20 13.88
CA LEU A 383 31.84 -28.28 14.87
C LEU A 383 32.92 -28.24 15.96
N THR A 384 33.65 -27.13 16.07
CA THR A 384 34.75 -26.92 17.02
C THR A 384 34.32 -26.01 18.18
N ASP A 385 35.26 -25.74 19.08
CA ASP A 385 35.04 -24.83 20.21
C ASP A 385 34.64 -23.42 19.77
N LEU A 386 34.99 -23.01 18.54
CA LEU A 386 34.54 -21.74 17.97
C LEU A 386 33.02 -21.61 18.01
N ARG A 387 32.29 -22.69 17.71
CA ARG A 387 30.83 -22.67 17.74
C ARG A 387 30.28 -22.55 19.17
N LEU A 388 30.95 -23.18 20.13
CA LEU A 388 30.57 -23.07 21.54
C LEU A 388 30.81 -21.65 22.08
N ASP A 389 31.91 -21.03 21.69
CA ASP A 389 32.23 -19.64 22.03
C ASP A 389 31.20 -18.66 21.43
N GLU A 390 30.79 -18.86 20.18
CA GLU A 390 29.72 -18.09 19.53
C GLU A 390 28.37 -18.25 20.24
N LEU A 391 27.99 -19.48 20.63
CA LEU A 391 26.76 -19.72 21.38
C LEU A 391 26.83 -19.10 22.78
N HIS A 392 27.99 -19.13 23.44
CA HIS A 392 28.21 -18.45 24.70
C HIS A 392 28.04 -16.93 24.55
N ALA A 393 28.66 -16.34 23.52
CA ALA A 393 28.52 -14.94 23.17
C ALA A 393 27.06 -14.58 22.86
N TYR A 394 26.31 -15.43 22.15
CA TYR A 394 24.89 -15.22 21.85
C TYR A 394 24.07 -15.07 23.13
N PHE A 395 24.19 -15.99 24.08
CA PHE A 395 23.50 -15.84 25.38
C PHE A 395 24.00 -14.64 26.19
N GLY A 396 25.30 -14.29 26.07
CA GLY A 396 25.89 -13.09 26.65
C GLY A 396 25.27 -11.80 26.11
N ALA A 397 25.14 -11.68 24.80
CA ALA A 397 24.52 -10.56 24.09
C ALA A 397 23.05 -10.42 24.48
N LEU A 398 22.27 -11.50 24.40
CA LEU A 398 20.87 -11.46 24.82
C LEU A 398 20.70 -11.03 26.28
N ARG A 399 21.57 -11.49 27.18
CA ARG A 399 21.54 -11.10 28.60
C ARG A 399 21.90 -9.62 28.79
N ALA A 400 22.92 -9.12 28.10
CA ALA A 400 23.31 -7.72 28.16
C ALA A 400 22.20 -6.80 27.60
N GLN A 401 21.49 -7.27 26.56
CA GLN A 401 20.41 -6.51 25.94
C GLN A 401 19.07 -6.61 26.65
N SER A 402 18.88 -7.56 27.56
CA SER A 402 17.65 -7.72 28.34
C SER A 402 17.52 -6.67 29.46
N ASP A 403 16.34 -6.03 29.56
CA ASP A 403 16.06 -5.05 30.61
C ASP A 403 16.10 -5.71 32.01
N PRO A 404 16.44 -4.98 33.10
CA PRO A 404 16.61 -5.55 34.45
C PRO A 404 15.38 -6.29 35.00
N GLU A 405 14.17 -5.82 34.70
CA GLU A 405 12.91 -6.48 35.07
C GLU A 405 12.64 -7.79 34.29
N ARG A 406 13.50 -8.10 33.31
CA ARG A 406 13.35 -9.20 32.35
C ARG A 406 14.59 -10.08 32.27
N LYS A 407 15.57 -9.89 33.15
CA LYS A 407 16.64 -10.87 33.32
C LYS A 407 15.99 -12.15 33.86
N PRO A 408 16.12 -13.31 33.20
CA PRO A 408 15.79 -14.55 33.87
C PRO A 408 16.64 -14.60 35.14
N THR A 409 15.99 -14.57 36.29
CA THR A 409 16.62 -14.83 37.58
C THR A 409 16.95 -16.31 37.66
N CYS A 410 17.91 -16.76 36.86
CA CYS A 410 18.66 -17.95 37.19
C CYS A 410 19.67 -17.56 38.26
N THR A 411 19.21 -17.40 39.50
CA THR A 411 20.10 -17.47 40.65
C THR A 411 20.53 -18.94 40.77
N SER A 412 21.72 -19.26 40.25
CA SER A 412 22.42 -20.50 40.57
C SER A 412 22.82 -20.47 42.05
N ALA A 413 21.87 -20.80 42.90
CA ALA A 413 22.10 -21.04 44.33
C ALA A 413 21.16 -22.15 44.80
N ASP A 414 21.22 -23.29 44.13
CA ASP A 414 21.41 -24.60 44.78
C ASP A 414 21.28 -25.73 43.75
N THR A 415 22.24 -26.66 43.81
CA THR A 415 22.32 -27.94 43.10
C THR A 415 22.64 -27.90 41.60
N GLY A 416 23.81 -28.43 41.25
CA GLY A 416 24.29 -28.59 39.87
C GLY A 416 23.44 -29.56 39.06
N ARG A 417 22.43 -29.02 38.35
CA ARG A 417 21.83 -29.64 37.17
C ARG A 417 21.71 -28.60 36.07
N SER A 418 22.24 -28.95 34.90
CA SER A 418 22.09 -28.19 33.66
C SER A 418 20.62 -28.12 33.26
N CYS A 419 20.10 -26.90 33.10
CA CYS A 419 18.81 -26.68 32.45
C CYS A 419 19.02 -26.66 30.93
N PHE A 420 19.19 -27.84 30.34
CA PHE A 420 18.78 -28.08 28.96
C PHE A 420 17.31 -28.51 29.01
N GLN A 421 16.37 -27.60 28.75
CA GLN A 421 15.04 -27.99 28.27
C GLN A 421 14.95 -27.61 26.80
N SER A 422 15.36 -28.57 25.98
CA SER A 422 14.96 -28.70 24.59
C SER A 422 13.50 -29.15 24.54
N PRO A 423 12.61 -28.55 23.75
CA PRO A 423 11.30 -29.13 23.49
C PRO A 423 11.43 -30.02 22.26
N CYS A 424 11.91 -31.24 22.47
CA CYS A 424 11.81 -32.33 21.49
C CYS A 424 11.75 -33.66 22.25
N THR A 425 10.53 -34.21 22.42
CA THR A 425 10.10 -35.57 22.02
C THR A 425 8.90 -36.09 22.83
N GLY A 426 8.01 -36.79 22.11
CA GLY A 426 6.94 -37.67 22.61
C GLY A 426 5.54 -37.06 22.49
N SER A 427 4.58 -37.56 21.70
CA SER A 427 4.40 -38.86 21.03
C SER A 427 3.51 -38.71 19.80
#